data_AF-A0A820ET69-F1
#
_entry.id   AF-A0A820ET69-F1
#
_cell.length_a   1.000
_cell.length_b   1.000
_cell.length_c   1.000
_cell.angle_alpha   90.00
_cell.angle_beta   90.00
_cell.angle_gamma   90.00
#
_symmetry.space_group_name_H-M   'P 1'
#
loop_
_entity.id
_entity.type
_entity.pdbx_description
1 polymer ?
#
loop_
_entity_poly.entity_id
_entity_poly.type
_entity_poly.pdbx_seq_one_letter_code
_entity_poly.pdbx_strand_id
1 'polypeptide(L)'
;MLKYLKKLERADPNTIPKNEHFRNHDQDKGKMNVTILEETNPMNRLFIEACEKNGFHEAKDYNAEESLNGCVSISQISTKEGKRWSTASGYLLQAVKRENFDLLIHAHTCRVVFDEQKQVS
;
A
#
# COMPACT_ATOMS: atom_id res chain seq x y z
N MET A 1 5.34 9.47 -12.28
CA MET A 1 4.61 9.01 -11.08
C MET A 1 5.27 7.85 -10.35
N LEU A 2 5.82 6.84 -11.05
CA LEU A 2 6.44 5.64 -10.47
C LEU A 2 7.39 5.90 -9.28
N LYS A 3 8.27 6.92 -9.38
CA LYS A 3 9.18 7.31 -8.28
C LYS A 3 8.47 7.57 -6.94
N TYR A 4 7.25 8.11 -6.96
CA TYR A 4 6.49 8.41 -5.76
C TYR A 4 5.75 7.19 -5.22
N LEU A 5 5.27 6.29 -6.09
CA LEU A 5 4.68 5.02 -5.69
C LEU A 5 5.70 4.17 -4.94
N LYS A 6 6.91 4.05 -5.50
CA LYS A 6 8.04 3.37 -4.85
C LYS A 6 8.47 4.05 -3.54
N LYS A 7 8.40 5.38 -3.44
CA LYS A 7 8.70 6.11 -2.20
C LYS A 7 7.64 5.87 -1.11
N LEU A 8 6.39 5.65 -1.50
CA LEU A 8 5.26 5.42 -0.60
C LEU A 8 5.27 4.00 -0.02
N GLU A 9 5.36 3.01 -0.89
CA GLU A 9 5.17 1.60 -0.54
C GLU A 9 6.43 0.95 0.03
N ARG A 10 6.20 -0.14 0.76
CA ARG A 10 7.17 -1.15 1.20
C ARG A 10 6.53 -2.52 0.99
N ALA A 11 6.83 -3.15 -0.13
CA ALA A 11 6.37 -4.49 -0.46
C ALA A 11 7.19 -5.54 0.31
N ASP A 12 6.51 -6.41 1.02
CA ASP A 12 7.15 -7.45 1.84
C ASP A 12 7.80 -8.51 0.96
N PRO A 13 9.15 -8.63 0.95
CA PRO A 13 9.87 -9.57 0.10
C PRO A 13 9.64 -11.04 0.47
N ASN A 14 9.03 -11.33 1.63
CA ASN A 14 8.66 -12.69 2.02
C ASN A 14 7.38 -13.16 1.32
N THR A 15 6.56 -12.23 0.83
CA THR A 15 5.26 -12.55 0.22
C THR A 15 5.16 -12.10 -1.23
N ILE A 16 5.77 -10.96 -1.58
CA ILE A 16 5.74 -10.39 -2.93
C ILE A 16 7.13 -10.55 -3.55
N PRO A 17 7.25 -11.16 -4.75
CA PRO A 17 8.55 -11.32 -5.42
C PRO A 17 9.27 -9.99 -5.62
N LYS A 18 10.60 -10.02 -5.49
CA LYS A 18 11.42 -8.82 -5.66
C LYS A 18 11.36 -8.32 -7.11
N ASN A 19 10.78 -7.14 -7.31
CA ASN A 19 10.76 -6.47 -8.61
C ASN A 19 11.14 -4.99 -8.43
N GLU A 20 12.44 -4.67 -8.48
CA GLU A 20 12.92 -3.30 -8.25
C GLU A 20 12.51 -2.32 -9.36
N HIS A 21 12.03 -2.78 -10.50
CA HIS A 21 11.57 -1.88 -11.55
C HIS A 21 10.28 -1.18 -11.10
N PHE A 22 9.30 -1.97 -10.66
CA PHE A 22 7.97 -1.50 -10.29
C PHE A 22 7.80 -1.25 -8.79
N ARG A 23 8.52 -2.00 -7.94
CA ARG A 23 8.30 -2.05 -6.51
C ARG A 23 9.42 -1.49 -5.65
N ASN A 24 9.09 -1.07 -4.44
CA ASN A 24 10.06 -0.86 -3.37
C ASN A 24 9.99 -1.96 -2.31
N HIS A 25 11.07 -2.73 -2.18
CA HIS A 25 11.23 -3.81 -1.18
C HIS A 25 12.21 -3.46 -0.06
N ASP A 26 12.75 -2.24 -0.05
CA ASP A 26 13.65 -1.76 1.00
C ASP A 26 12.89 -1.68 2.32
N GLN A 27 13.34 -2.41 3.35
CA GLN A 27 12.63 -2.50 4.63
C GLN A 27 12.63 -1.17 5.41
N ASP A 28 13.61 -0.32 5.12
CA ASP A 28 13.83 0.96 5.79
C ASP A 28 13.25 2.15 5.00
N LYS A 29 12.85 1.93 3.74
CA LYS A 29 12.22 2.95 2.88
C LYS A 29 10.78 2.59 2.55
N GLY A 30 9.95 3.62 2.40
CA GLY A 30 8.50 3.43 2.30
C GLY A 30 7.84 3.34 3.66
N LYS A 31 6.60 3.82 3.73
CA LYS A 31 5.82 3.88 4.98
C LYS A 31 4.59 3.00 4.94
N MET A 32 4.18 2.57 3.74
CA MET A 32 3.00 1.75 3.53
C MET A 32 3.39 0.30 3.29
N ASN A 33 3.23 -0.54 4.31
CA ASN A 33 3.47 -1.96 4.19
C ASN A 33 2.45 -2.61 3.23
N VAL A 34 2.92 -3.45 2.33
CA VAL A 34 2.09 -4.25 1.42
C VAL A 34 2.53 -5.70 1.52
N THR A 35 1.59 -6.60 1.78
CA THR A 35 1.80 -8.05 1.89
C THR A 35 0.74 -8.77 1.06
N ILE A 36 0.91 -10.07 0.83
CA ILE A 36 -0.19 -10.93 0.36
C ILE A 36 -1.09 -11.30 1.54
N LEU A 37 -2.41 -11.38 1.30
CA LEU A 37 -3.37 -11.91 2.26
C LEU A 37 -3.02 -13.37 2.61
N GLU A 38 -3.00 -13.70 3.90
CA GLU A 38 -2.83 -15.08 4.33
C GLU A 38 -4.00 -15.95 3.86
N GLU A 39 -3.69 -17.03 3.15
CA GLU A 39 -4.67 -17.96 2.59
C GLU A 39 -5.24 -18.90 3.66
N THR A 40 -6.12 -18.35 4.50
CA THR A 40 -6.81 -19.11 5.55
C THR A 40 -8.11 -19.75 5.06
N ASN A 41 -8.68 -19.23 3.96
CA ASN A 41 -9.93 -19.73 3.40
C ASN A 41 -9.66 -20.62 2.16
N PRO A 42 -10.02 -21.91 2.17
CA PRO A 42 -9.82 -22.81 1.03
C PRO A 42 -10.53 -22.34 -0.24
N MET A 43 -11.56 -21.49 -0.14
CA MET A 43 -12.24 -20.91 -1.30
C MET A 43 -11.33 -20.05 -2.17
N ASN A 44 -10.29 -19.43 -1.60
CA ASN A 44 -9.36 -18.60 -2.36
C ASN A 44 -8.58 -19.45 -3.37
N ARG A 45 -8.04 -20.59 -2.92
CA ARG A 45 -7.34 -21.53 -3.80
C ARG A 45 -8.26 -22.12 -4.86
N LEU A 46 -9.47 -22.53 -4.47
CA LEU A 46 -10.47 -23.06 -5.41
C LEU A 46 -10.86 -22.05 -6.48
N PHE A 47 -10.95 -20.76 -6.14
CA PHE A 47 -11.21 -19.69 -7.09
C PHE A 47 -10.07 -19.54 -8.10
N ILE A 48 -8.82 -19.52 -7.63
CA ILE A 48 -7.65 -19.45 -8.52
C ILE A 48 -7.61 -20.65 -9.46
N GLU A 49 -7.76 -21.87 -8.95
CA GLU A 49 -7.78 -23.09 -9.77
C GLU A 49 -8.88 -23.07 -10.84
N ALA A 50 -10.06 -22.54 -10.51
CA ALA A 50 -11.15 -22.39 -11.47
C ALA A 50 -10.79 -21.37 -12.57
N CYS A 51 -10.14 -20.25 -12.22
CA CYS A 51 -9.64 -19.28 -13.18
C CYS A 51 -8.55 -19.89 -14.09
N GLU A 52 -7.63 -20.68 -13.54
CA GLU A 52 -6.59 -21.36 -14.31
C GLU A 52 -7.17 -22.31 -15.37
N LYS A 53 -8.21 -23.08 -15.00
CA LYS A 53 -8.95 -23.93 -15.94
C LYS A 53 -9.66 -23.15 -17.06
N ASN A 54 -9.84 -21.84 -16.90
CA ASN A 54 -10.46 -20.96 -17.89
C ASN A 54 -9.42 -20.08 -18.64
N GLY A 55 -8.13 -20.43 -18.55
CA GLY A 55 -7.08 -19.80 -19.35
C GLY A 55 -6.44 -18.56 -18.72
N PHE A 56 -6.78 -18.21 -17.49
CA PHE A 56 -6.01 -17.24 -16.70
C PHE A 56 -4.77 -17.92 -16.10
N HIS A 57 -3.76 -17.14 -15.74
CA HIS A 57 -2.62 -17.64 -14.97
C HIS A 57 -2.60 -16.98 -13.60
N GLU A 58 -2.07 -17.69 -12.61
CA GLU A 58 -1.81 -17.11 -11.30
C GLU A 58 -0.58 -16.19 -11.36
N ALA A 59 -0.79 -14.90 -11.07
CA ALA A 59 0.26 -13.89 -10.96
C ALA A 59 0.77 -13.81 -9.51
N LYS A 60 2.09 -13.76 -9.35
CA LYS A 60 2.71 -13.51 -8.05
C LYS A 60 2.80 -12.03 -7.73
N ASP A 61 2.86 -11.19 -8.76
CA ASP A 61 2.68 -9.74 -8.61
C ASP A 61 1.82 -9.12 -9.72
N TYR A 62 0.52 -9.04 -9.47
CA TYR A 62 -0.44 -8.43 -10.38
C TYR A 62 -0.36 -6.89 -10.47
N ASN A 63 0.52 -6.20 -9.71
CA ASN A 63 0.79 -4.78 -9.98
C ASN A 63 2.17 -4.55 -10.63
N ALA A 64 2.79 -5.61 -11.15
CA ALA A 64 3.97 -5.55 -12.01
C ALA A 64 3.59 -5.86 -13.47
N GLU A 65 4.56 -6.32 -14.27
CA GLU A 65 4.36 -6.64 -15.69
C GLU A 65 3.32 -7.74 -15.97
N GLU A 66 3.07 -8.64 -15.02
CA GLU A 66 2.19 -9.82 -15.18
C GLU A 66 0.72 -9.44 -15.46
N SER A 67 0.31 -8.24 -15.06
CA SER A 67 -1.07 -7.75 -15.18
C SER A 67 -1.58 -7.58 -16.61
N LEU A 68 -0.69 -7.41 -17.59
CA LEU A 68 -1.05 -7.05 -18.96
C LEU A 68 -1.71 -8.20 -19.74
N ASN A 69 -1.55 -9.44 -19.30
CA ASN A 69 -2.01 -10.64 -20.02
C ASN A 69 -3.31 -11.24 -19.45
N GLY A 70 -3.96 -10.56 -18.48
CA GLY A 70 -5.09 -11.11 -17.74
C GLY A 70 -4.63 -12.19 -16.76
N CYS A 71 -4.67 -11.88 -15.46
CA CYS A 71 -4.20 -12.77 -14.41
C CYS A 71 -5.19 -12.86 -13.24
N VAL A 72 -5.00 -13.86 -12.40
CA VAL A 72 -5.65 -14.01 -11.10
C VAL A 72 -4.58 -14.07 -10.02
N SER A 73 -4.87 -13.61 -8.80
CA SER A 73 -3.89 -13.64 -7.71
C SER A 73 -4.59 -13.53 -6.36
N ILE A 74 -3.92 -13.98 -5.31
CA ILE A 74 -4.30 -13.65 -3.94
C ILE A 74 -4.10 -12.15 -3.73
N SER A 75 -5.08 -11.52 -3.08
CA SER A 75 -5.07 -10.07 -2.88
C SER A 75 -3.83 -9.61 -2.13
N GLN A 76 -3.17 -8.59 -2.66
CA GLN A 76 -2.17 -7.83 -1.94
C GLN A 76 -2.88 -6.76 -1.09
N ILE A 77 -2.53 -6.69 0.19
CA ILE A 77 -3.23 -5.89 1.19
C ILE A 77 -2.24 -5.01 1.96
N SER A 78 -2.72 -3.86 2.42
CA SER A 78 -1.96 -2.99 3.33
C SER A 78 -2.06 -3.50 4.76
N THR A 79 -1.25 -4.51 5.09
CA THR A 79 -1.12 -5.04 6.45
C THR A 79 0.33 -5.16 6.87
N LYS A 80 0.56 -5.10 8.18
CA LYS A 80 1.85 -5.40 8.81
C LYS A 80 1.57 -6.20 10.08
N GLU A 81 2.26 -7.33 10.28
CA GLU A 81 2.10 -8.17 11.47
C GLU A 81 0.62 -8.55 11.72
N GLY A 82 -0.09 -8.93 10.65
CA GLY A 82 -1.51 -9.32 10.71
C GLY A 82 -2.51 -8.18 10.97
N LYS A 83 -2.06 -6.93 11.08
CA LYS A 83 -2.92 -5.76 11.35
C LYS A 83 -3.02 -4.86 10.14
N ARG A 84 -4.17 -4.20 9.98
CA ARG A 84 -4.35 -3.12 8.99
C ARG A 84 -3.25 -2.07 9.16
N TRP A 85 -2.58 -1.74 8.06
CA TRP A 85 -1.53 -0.72 8.05
C TRP A 85 -2.03 0.54 7.35
N SER A 86 -2.54 1.48 8.15
CA SER A 86 -3.11 2.74 7.67
C SER A 86 -2.05 3.79 7.35
N THR A 87 -2.44 4.86 6.66
CA THR A 87 -1.59 6.05 6.47
C THR A 87 -1.20 6.69 7.80
N ALA A 88 -2.09 6.69 8.79
CA ALA A 88 -1.79 7.13 10.15
C ALA A 88 -0.69 6.25 10.80
N SER A 89 -0.80 4.93 10.62
CA SER A 89 0.21 3.97 11.12
C SER A 89 1.58 4.18 10.47
N GLY A 90 1.61 4.37 9.14
CA GLY A 90 2.84 4.52 8.37
C GLY A 90 3.54 5.87 8.57
N TYR A 91 2.77 6.98 8.57
CA TYR A 91 3.33 8.33 8.57
C TYR A 91 3.18 9.05 9.90
N LEU A 92 2.00 9.01 10.51
CA LEU A 92 1.70 9.85 11.68
C LEU A 92 2.34 9.31 12.96
N LEU A 93 2.35 8.01 13.20
CA LEU A 93 2.89 7.42 14.45
C LEU A 93 4.34 7.82 14.77
N GLN A 94 5.16 8.08 13.76
CA GLN A 94 6.52 8.59 13.96
C GLN A 94 6.58 10.12 13.93
N ALA A 95 5.71 10.77 13.15
CA ALA A 95 5.69 12.23 13.03
C ALA A 95 5.22 12.92 14.33
N VAL A 96 4.29 12.31 15.08
CA VAL A 96 3.75 12.86 16.34
C VAL A 96 4.79 13.05 17.45
N LYS A 97 5.99 12.47 17.30
CA LYS A 97 7.09 12.64 18.25
C LYS A 97 7.90 13.90 18.00
N ARG A 98 7.69 14.59 16.88
CA ARG A 98 8.45 15.78 16.50
C ARG A 98 7.81 17.01 17.13
N GLU A 99 8.62 17.92 17.63
CA GLU A 99 8.16 19.17 18.26
C GLU A 99 7.40 20.09 17.30
N ASN A 100 7.57 19.91 15.99
CA ASN A 100 6.92 20.70 14.95
C ASN A 100 5.66 20.06 14.37
N PHE A 101 5.05 19.08 15.05
CA PHE A 101 3.88 18.36 14.55
C PHE A 101 2.76 18.31 15.59
N ASP A 102 1.65 18.97 15.29
CA ASP A 102 0.43 18.94 16.10
C ASP A 102 -0.57 17.92 15.55
N LEU A 103 -1.17 17.11 16.43
CA LEU A 103 -2.25 16.19 16.09
C LEU A 103 -3.56 16.65 16.73
N LEU A 104 -4.48 17.12 15.89
CA LEU A 104 -5.84 17.49 16.28
C LEU A 104 -6.80 16.38 15.86
N ILE A 105 -7.42 15.71 16.83
CA ILE A 105 -8.48 14.71 16.59
C ILE A 105 -9.83 15.28 17.01
N HIS A 106 -10.91 14.76 16.43
CA HIS A 106 -12.28 15.26 16.68
C HIS A 106 -12.47 16.76 16.38
N ALA A 107 -11.68 17.31 15.48
CA ALA A 107 -11.74 18.71 15.06
C ALA A 107 -12.33 18.82 13.65
N HIS A 108 -13.56 19.31 13.53
CA HIS A 108 -14.20 19.55 12.24
C HIS A 108 -13.80 20.92 11.68
N THR A 109 -13.14 20.94 10.52
CA THR A 109 -12.71 22.18 9.87
C THR A 109 -13.92 22.91 9.27
N CYS A 110 -14.30 24.06 9.83
CA CYS A 110 -15.47 24.81 9.39
C CYS A 110 -15.20 25.80 8.24
N ARG A 111 -14.04 26.49 8.27
CA ARG A 111 -13.67 27.50 7.26
C ARG A 111 -12.17 27.75 7.26
N VAL A 112 -11.66 28.24 6.14
CA VAL A 112 -10.31 28.80 6.02
C VAL A 112 -10.40 30.31 6.27
N VAL A 113 -9.45 30.86 7.03
CA VAL A 113 -9.32 32.30 7.25
C VAL A 113 -8.26 32.83 6.29
N PHE A 114 -8.62 33.80 5.45
CA PHE A 114 -7.70 34.46 4.54
C PHE A 114 -7.16 35.74 5.17
N ASP A 115 -5.85 35.97 5.04
CA ASP A 115 -5.19 37.22 5.43
C ASP A 115 -4.86 37.99 4.14
N GLU A 116 -5.46 39.17 3.98
CA GLU A 116 -5.29 40.03 2.80
C GLU A 116 -3.83 40.48 2.62
N GLN A 117 -3.01 40.46 3.68
CA GLN A 117 -1.61 40.88 3.63
C GLN A 117 -0.65 39.74 3.27
N LYS A 118 -1.12 38.49 3.19
CA LYS A 118 -0.31 37.29 2.89
C LYS A 118 -0.80 36.53 1.67
N GLN A 119 -1.30 37.24 0.66
CA GLN A 119 -1.48 36.62 -0.65
C GLN A 119 -0.12 36.20 -1.21
N VAL A 120 0.08 34.90 -1.33
CA VAL A 120 1.20 34.32 -2.06
C VAL A 120 0.78 34.33 -3.53
N SER A 121 1.46 35.14 -4.33
CA SER A 121 1.33 35.22 -5.80
C SER A 121 1.72 33.91 -6.47
#